data_AF-A0AAE0DV26-F1
#
_entry.id   AF-A0AAE0DV26-F1
#
_cell.length_a   1.000
_cell.length_b   1.000
_cell.length_c   1.000
_cell.angle_alpha   90.00
_cell.angle_beta   90.00
_cell.angle_gamma   90.00
#
_symmetry.space_group_name_H-M   'P 1'
#
loop_
_entity.id
_entity.type
_entity.pdbx_description
1 polymer ?
#
loop_
_entity_poly.entity_id
_entity_poly.type
_entity_poly.pdbx_seq_one_letter_code
_entity_poly.pdbx_strand_id
1 'polypeptide(L)'
;MSIDLFEIRSRMPSYNPNSNVNDRARWLPFSNGTYSASSALASLRTPHPFVPWFKLVWFPQNIPRMSFILWVAIRGRLPTRNRIHKYDPMAVTTCVLCNTYPESHAHLFF
;
A
#
# COMPACT_ATOMS: atom_id res chain seq x y z
N MET A 1 -5.61 -30.51 7.48
CA MET A 1 -5.69 -30.32 6.02
C MET A 1 -4.35 -30.78 5.47
N SER A 2 -4.24 -32.08 5.20
CA SER A 2 -2.98 -32.71 4.79
C SER A 2 -2.73 -32.36 3.33
N ILE A 3 -1.64 -31.68 3.03
CA ILE A 3 -1.19 -31.49 1.66
C ILE A 3 -0.81 -32.87 1.11
N ASP A 4 -1.52 -33.30 0.06
CA ASP A 4 -1.33 -34.61 -0.55
C ASP A 4 -0.05 -34.58 -1.40
N LEU A 5 0.93 -35.41 -1.04
CA LEU A 5 2.20 -35.51 -1.77
C LEU A 5 1.98 -35.93 -3.23
N PHE A 6 0.87 -36.61 -3.53
CA PHE A 6 0.49 -36.97 -4.89
C PHE A 6 0.09 -35.74 -5.72
N GLU A 7 -0.62 -34.80 -5.11
CA GLU A 7 -1.02 -33.54 -5.76
C GLU A 7 0.19 -32.67 -6.07
N ILE A 8 1.14 -32.55 -5.13
CA ILE A 8 2.40 -31.84 -5.37
C ILE A 8 3.18 -32.48 -6.52
N ARG A 9 3.33 -33.82 -6.50
CA ARG A 9 4.07 -34.56 -7.53
C ARG A 9 3.44 -34.40 -8.91
N SER A 10 2.11 -34.32 -9.00
CA SER A 10 1.38 -34.14 -10.26
C SER A 10 1.61 -32.76 -10.91
N ARG A 11 1.95 -31.74 -10.10
CA ARG A 11 2.20 -30.37 -10.56
C ARG A 11 3.67 -30.07 -10.85
N MET A 12 4.59 -30.96 -10.46
CA MET A 12 6.00 -30.76 -10.78
C MET A 12 6.24 -31.06 -12.27
N PRO A 13 6.90 -30.15 -13.00
CA PRO A 13 7.44 -30.47 -14.31
C PRO A 13 8.32 -31.72 -14.21
N SER A 14 8.40 -32.53 -15.27
CA SER A 14 9.26 -33.72 -15.32
C SER A 14 10.69 -33.36 -14.89
N TYR A 15 11.09 -33.82 -13.71
CA TYR A 15 12.41 -33.59 -13.14
C TYR A 15 13.40 -34.55 -13.77
N ASN A 16 14.27 -34.04 -14.64
CA ASN A 16 15.38 -34.78 -15.24
C ASN A 16 16.70 -34.17 -14.74
N PRO A 17 17.25 -34.63 -13.60
CA PRO A 17 18.45 -34.07 -13.01
C PRO A 17 19.66 -34.31 -13.92
N ASN A 18 20.34 -33.25 -14.31
CA ASN A 18 21.61 -33.34 -15.02
C ASN A 18 22.75 -33.16 -14.01
N SER A 19 23.46 -34.25 -13.69
CA SER A 19 24.59 -34.24 -12.74
C SER A 19 25.77 -33.40 -13.19
N ASN A 20 25.82 -32.98 -14.46
CA ASN A 20 26.89 -32.15 -15.01
C ASN A 20 26.61 -30.65 -14.88
N VAL A 21 25.47 -30.26 -14.29
CA VAL A 21 25.07 -28.86 -14.14
C VAL A 21 24.84 -28.55 -12.66
N ASN A 22 25.53 -27.53 -12.14
CA ASN A 22 25.30 -27.05 -10.79
C ASN A 22 23.93 -26.38 -10.67
N ASP A 23 23.28 -26.59 -9.52
CA ASP A 23 22.02 -25.94 -9.18
C ASP A 23 22.13 -24.41 -9.20
N ARG A 24 21.06 -23.76 -9.63
CA ARG A 24 20.96 -22.29 -9.66
C ARG A 24 19.61 -21.85 -9.11
N ALA A 25 19.65 -20.92 -8.15
CA ALA A 25 18.45 -20.23 -7.72
C ALA A 25 17.89 -19.39 -8.89
N ARG A 26 16.60 -19.56 -9.19
CA ARG A 26 15.91 -18.80 -10.24
C ARG A 26 14.78 -17.99 -9.61
N TRP A 27 14.73 -16.70 -9.94
CA TRP A 27 13.63 -15.83 -9.57
C TRP A 27 12.43 -16.07 -10.50
N LEU A 28 11.44 -16.84 -10.05
CA LEU A 28 10.28 -17.23 -10.85
C LEU A 28 9.32 -16.09 -11.21
N PRO A 29 9.12 -15.04 -10.38
CA PRO A 29 8.20 -13.96 -10.71
C PRO A 29 8.59 -13.11 -11.93
N PHE A 30 9.79 -13.28 -12.49
CA PHE A 30 10.22 -12.56 -13.68
C PHE A 30 10.83 -13.52 -14.72
N SER A 31 10.51 -13.33 -15.99
CA SER A 31 10.80 -14.30 -17.07
C SER A 31 12.29 -14.53 -17.31
N ASN A 32 13.15 -13.57 -16.98
CA ASN A 32 14.60 -13.70 -17.14
C ASN A 32 15.26 -14.54 -16.04
N GLY A 33 14.51 -14.95 -15.01
CA GLY A 33 15.02 -15.75 -13.90
C GLY A 33 15.98 -15.03 -12.95
N THR A 34 16.23 -13.73 -13.13
CA THR A 34 17.14 -12.95 -12.29
C THR A 34 16.37 -12.11 -11.27
N TYR A 35 16.91 -12.06 -10.06
CA TYR A 35 16.35 -11.24 -9.00
C TYR A 35 16.66 -9.76 -9.24
N SER A 36 15.66 -8.92 -9.02
CA SER A 36 15.85 -7.49 -8.78
C SER A 36 14.86 -6.99 -7.73
N ALA A 37 15.24 -5.98 -6.97
CA ALA A 37 14.34 -5.35 -6.00
C ALA A 37 13.03 -4.86 -6.66
N SER A 38 13.11 -4.37 -7.90
CA SER A 38 11.94 -3.98 -8.69
C SER A 38 11.00 -5.17 -8.97
N SER A 39 11.55 -6.30 -9.42
CA SER A 39 10.76 -7.51 -9.70
C SER A 39 10.14 -8.13 -8.43
N ALA A 40 10.86 -8.10 -7.30
CA ALA A 40 10.33 -8.52 -6.01
C ALA A 40 9.23 -7.59 -5.50
N LEU A 41 9.41 -6.29 -5.68
CA LEU A 41 8.41 -5.32 -5.30
C LEU A 41 7.16 -5.43 -6.19
N ALA A 42 7.33 -5.70 -7.49
CA ALA A 42 6.24 -5.92 -8.42
C ALA A 42 5.44 -7.20 -8.09
N SER A 43 6.11 -8.28 -7.67
CA SER A 43 5.42 -9.51 -7.28
C SER A 43 4.68 -9.38 -5.94
N LEU A 44 5.12 -8.48 -5.05
CA LEU A 44 4.46 -8.20 -3.77
C LEU A 44 3.33 -7.17 -3.87
N ARG A 45 3.36 -6.27 -4.86
CA ARG A 45 2.40 -5.16 -4.96
C ARG A 45 1.22 -5.53 -5.83
N THR A 46 0.02 -5.29 -5.30
CA THR A 46 -1.19 -5.23 -6.13
C THR A 46 -1.23 -3.89 -6.88
N PRO A 47 -1.19 -3.88 -8.23
CA PRO A 47 -1.26 -2.65 -8.98
C PRO A 47 -2.58 -1.92 -8.69
N HIS A 48 -2.49 -0.62 -8.45
CA HIS A 48 -3.65 0.25 -8.26
C HIS A 48 -3.75 1.21 -9.43
N PRO A 49 -4.98 1.60 -9.84
CA PRO A 49 -5.17 2.56 -10.91
C PRO A 49 -4.55 3.91 -10.54
N PHE A 50 -4.11 4.63 -11.57
CA PHE A 50 -3.60 5.98 -11.40
C PHE A 50 -4.71 6.91 -10.88
N VAL A 51 -4.39 7.69 -9.86
CA VAL A 51 -5.31 8.65 -9.25
C VAL A 51 -5.00 10.06 -9.73
N PRO A 52 -6.00 10.86 -10.17
CA PRO A 52 -5.76 12.19 -10.74
C PRO A 52 -4.98 13.12 -9.80
N TRP A 53 -5.20 13.02 -8.49
CA TRP A 53 -4.55 13.83 -7.47
C TRP A 53 -3.08 13.45 -7.20
N PHE A 54 -2.54 12.39 -7.81
CA PHE A 54 -1.16 11.93 -7.57
C PHE A 54 -0.13 13.05 -7.79
N LYS A 55 -0.26 13.78 -8.91
CA LYS A 55 0.68 14.87 -9.27
C LYS A 55 0.58 16.07 -8.32
N LEU A 56 -0.57 16.29 -7.71
CA LEU A 56 -0.78 17.35 -6.72
C LEU A 56 0.01 17.06 -5.43
N VAL A 57 0.06 15.78 -5.03
CA VAL A 57 0.71 15.34 -3.79
C VAL A 57 2.21 15.13 -3.99
N TRP A 58 2.61 14.51 -5.10
CA TRP A 58 3.97 13.99 -5.30
C TRP A 58 4.68 14.70 -6.47
N PHE A 59 4.75 16.02 -6.43
CA PHE A 59 5.48 16.82 -7.44
C PHE A 59 6.99 16.94 -7.09
N PRO A 60 7.87 17.23 -8.07
CA PRO A 60 9.28 17.48 -7.80
C PRO A 60 9.47 18.64 -6.82
N GLN A 61 10.43 18.55 -5.90
CA GLN A 61 10.69 19.57 -4.85
C GLN A 61 9.52 19.77 -3.85
N ASN A 62 8.60 18.81 -3.75
CA ASN A 62 7.60 18.85 -2.69
C ASN A 62 8.26 18.80 -1.31
N ILE A 63 7.62 19.45 -0.32
CA ILE A 63 8.00 19.33 1.07
C ILE A 63 7.35 18.05 1.62
N PRO A 64 8.11 16.99 1.98
CA PRO A 64 7.53 15.68 2.29
C PRO A 64 6.46 15.71 3.38
N ARG A 65 6.65 16.56 4.40
CA ARG A 65 5.67 16.76 5.48
C ARG A 65 4.33 17.29 4.95
N MET A 66 4.35 18.26 4.04
CA MET A 66 3.14 18.86 3.49
C MET A 66 2.44 17.91 2.53
N SER A 67 3.21 17.21 1.69
CA SER A 67 2.70 16.15 0.81
C SER A 67 2.00 15.04 1.60
N PHE A 68 2.58 14.63 2.72
CA PHE A 68 1.97 13.64 3.59
C PHE A 68 0.65 14.14 4.20
N ILE A 69 0.62 15.37 4.74
CA ILE A 69 -0.60 15.97 5.29
C ILE A 69 -1.68 16.08 4.21
N LEU A 70 -1.34 16.55 3.01
CA LEU A 70 -2.25 16.68 1.88
C LEU A 70 -2.77 15.32 1.40
N TRP A 71 -1.92 14.30 1.32
CA TRP A 71 -2.32 12.94 0.99
C TRP A 71 -3.35 12.40 1.99
N VAL A 72 -3.09 12.59 3.29
CA VAL A 72 -4.02 12.19 4.36
C VAL A 72 -5.31 13.01 4.25
N ALA A 73 -5.24 14.29 3.93
CA ALA A 73 -6.40 15.15 3.70
C ALA A 73 -7.25 14.65 2.52
N ILE A 74 -6.67 14.39 1.35
CA ILE A 74 -7.41 13.88 0.18
C ILE A 74 -8.11 12.55 0.48
N ARG A 75 -7.48 11.70 1.28
CA ARG A 75 -8.06 10.42 1.71
C ARG A 75 -9.17 10.58 2.76
N GLY A 76 -9.49 11.82 3.17
CA GLY A 76 -10.39 12.11 4.27
C GLY A 76 -9.88 11.55 5.59
N ARG A 77 -8.57 11.35 5.75
CA ARG A 77 -7.96 10.60 6.85
C ARG A 77 -7.33 11.44 7.96
N LEU A 78 -7.56 12.75 7.98
CA LEU A 78 -7.02 13.62 9.02
C LEU A 78 -7.61 13.29 10.42
N PRO A 79 -6.84 13.53 11.50
CA PRO A 79 -7.30 13.38 12.88
C PRO A 79 -8.15 14.59 13.28
N THR A 80 -9.35 14.71 12.71
CA THR A 80 -10.30 15.78 13.07
C THR A 80 -11.00 15.49 14.39
N ARG A 81 -11.41 16.50 15.16
CA ARG A 81 -12.13 16.30 16.44
C ARG A 81 -13.38 15.44 16.32
N ASN A 82 -14.13 15.54 15.21
CA ASN A 82 -15.27 14.66 14.95
C ASN A 82 -14.89 13.16 14.89
N ARG A 83 -13.67 12.82 14.48
CA ARG A 83 -13.19 11.42 14.52
C ARG A 83 -12.74 11.00 15.90
N ILE A 84 -12.14 11.91 16.65
CA ILE A 84 -11.73 11.67 18.04
C ILE A 84 -12.97 11.38 18.90
N HIS A 85 -14.09 12.07 18.66
CA HIS A 85 -15.36 11.84 19.34
C HIS A 85 -15.89 10.40 19.24
N LYS A 86 -15.48 9.62 18.22
CA LYS A 86 -15.84 8.20 18.11
C LYS A 86 -15.16 7.33 19.18
N TYR A 87 -14.04 7.78 19.72
CA TYR A 87 -13.24 7.08 20.71
C TYR A 87 -13.38 7.70 22.11
N ASP A 88 -13.62 9.01 22.17
CA ASP A 88 -13.88 9.74 23.41
C ASP A 88 -15.17 10.60 23.25
N PRO A 89 -16.33 10.11 23.73
CA PRO A 89 -17.59 10.84 23.65
C PRO A 89 -17.62 12.16 24.43
N MET A 90 -16.65 12.41 25.32
CA MET A 90 -16.54 13.66 26.08
C MET A 90 -15.64 14.69 25.38
N ALA A 91 -15.01 14.33 24.26
CA ALA A 91 -14.15 15.22 23.52
C ALA A 91 -14.93 16.38 22.89
N VAL A 92 -14.40 17.60 23.05
CA VAL A 92 -14.94 18.80 22.38
C VAL A 92 -14.81 18.67 20.87
N THR A 93 -15.92 18.77 20.15
CA THR A 93 -15.96 18.61 18.69
C THR A 93 -15.86 19.91 17.93
N THR A 94 -16.07 21.07 18.57
CA THR A 94 -16.03 22.39 17.94
C THR A 94 -14.68 22.67 17.29
N CYS A 95 -14.68 23.25 16.08
CA CYS A 95 -13.45 23.61 15.38
C CYS A 95 -12.80 24.85 16.00
N VAL A 96 -11.49 24.78 16.27
CA VAL A 96 -10.71 25.88 16.86
C VAL A 96 -10.58 27.07 15.91
N LEU A 97 -10.64 26.83 14.60
CA LEU A 97 -10.41 27.86 13.58
C LEU A 97 -11.63 28.78 13.44
N CYS A 98 -12.85 28.22 13.46
CA CYS A 98 -14.07 28.98 13.25
C CYS A 98 -14.90 29.17 14.53
N ASN A 99 -14.64 28.40 15.58
CA ASN A 99 -15.36 28.39 16.87
C ASN A 99 -16.89 28.25 16.76
N THR A 100 -17.41 27.76 15.63
CA THR A 100 -18.86 27.76 15.32
C THR A 100 -19.35 26.38 14.95
N TYR A 101 -18.63 25.66 14.10
CA TYR A 101 -19.03 24.35 13.60
C TYR A 101 -18.14 23.22 14.13
N PRO A 102 -18.62 21.96 14.17
CA PRO A 102 -17.78 20.81 14.49
C PRO A 102 -16.63 20.65 13.49
N GLU A 103 -15.44 20.35 13.99
CA GLU A 103 -14.26 20.08 13.18
C GLU A 103 -14.41 18.74 12.47
N SER A 104 -14.78 18.81 11.20
CA SER A 104 -14.90 17.68 10.30
C SER A 104 -14.04 17.88 9.07
N HIS A 105 -13.75 16.79 8.37
CA HIS A 105 -12.98 16.86 7.14
C HIS A 105 -13.67 17.72 6.07
N ALA A 106 -14.99 17.62 5.96
CA ALA A 106 -15.81 18.47 5.11
C ALA A 106 -15.67 19.95 5.49
N HIS A 107 -15.89 20.26 6.78
CA HIS A 107 -15.77 21.63 7.27
C HIS A 107 -14.39 22.27 7.00
N LEU A 108 -13.31 21.50 7.03
CA LEU A 108 -11.95 22.01 6.79
C LEU A 108 -11.57 22.11 5.31
N PHE A 109 -12.08 21.22 4.45
CA PHE A 109 -11.55 21.06 3.08
C PHE A 109 -12.58 20.81 1.96
N PHE A 110 -13.84 20.44 2.26
CA PHE A 110 -14.83 20.03 1.25
C PHE A 110 -16.29 20.32 1.63
#